data_AF-A0A7G9Z9D3-F1
#
_entry.id   AF-A0A7G9Z9D3-F1
#
_cell.length_a   1.000
_cell.length_b   1.000
_cell.length_c   1.000
_cell.angle_alpha   90.00
_cell.angle_beta   90.00
_cell.angle_gamma   90.00
#
_symmetry.space_group_name_H-M   'P 1'
#
loop_
_entity.id
_entity.type
_entity.pdbx_description
1 polymer ?
#
loop_
_entity_poly.entity_id
_entity_poly.type
_entity_poly.pdbx_seq_one_letter_code
_entity_poly.pdbx_strand_id
1 'polypeptide(L)'
;MKLTDKKIKWAVKQVINKGESTELVAATYDVSRRKIQQLVKYYRETGEYPMLNKALDLEYFETPNDAFIRKMRCENPLGMFFEWSEREVSL
;
A
#
# COMPACT_ATOMS: atom_id res chain seq x y z
N MET A 1 10.84 12.70 -8.82
CA MET A 1 11.89 12.24 -7.85
C MET A 1 11.61 10.81 -7.35
N LYS A 2 12.57 9.98 -6.90
CA LYS A 2 12.28 8.65 -6.31
C LYS A 2 11.88 8.74 -4.82
N LEU A 3 10.77 8.11 -4.42
CA LEU A 3 10.43 7.93 -2.99
C LEU A 3 11.26 6.81 -2.38
N THR A 4 11.78 7.10 -1.19
CA THR A 4 12.44 6.11 -0.32
C THR A 4 11.56 5.85 0.91
N ASP A 5 11.80 4.76 1.62
CA ASP A 5 11.05 4.38 2.83
C ASP A 5 10.99 5.50 3.87
N LYS A 6 12.12 6.21 4.06
CA LYS A 6 12.19 7.36 4.95
C LYS A 6 11.24 8.47 4.50
N LYS A 7 11.19 8.79 3.20
CA LYS A 7 10.29 9.82 2.66
C LYS A 7 8.82 9.39 2.77
N ILE A 8 8.51 8.13 2.54
CA ILE A 8 7.17 7.57 2.72
C ILE A 8 6.70 7.73 4.17
N LYS A 9 7.53 7.32 5.13
CA LYS A 9 7.24 7.45 6.56
C LYS A 9 6.99 8.91 6.95
N TRP A 10 7.82 9.82 6.47
CA TRP A 10 7.66 11.26 6.71
C TRP A 10 6.38 11.83 6.09
N ALA A 11 6.07 11.48 4.83
CA ALA A 11 4.87 11.93 4.15
C ALA A 11 3.59 11.50 4.89
N VAL A 12 3.51 10.23 5.32
CA VAL A 12 2.37 9.72 6.10
C VAL A 12 2.28 10.44 7.45
N LYS A 13 3.40 10.61 8.15
CA LYS A 13 3.44 11.30 9.45
C LYS A 13 3.01 12.77 9.33
N GLN A 14 3.33 13.46 8.24
CA GLN A 14 2.87 14.83 7.99
C GLN A 14 1.34 14.90 7.88
N VAL A 15 0.73 13.99 7.14
CA VAL A 15 -0.74 13.96 6.99
C VAL A 15 -1.42 13.58 8.31
N ILE A 16 -0.89 12.59 9.04
CA ILE A 16 -1.54 12.08 10.26
C ILE A 16 -1.34 13.02 11.45
N ASN A 17 -0.10 13.45 11.73
CA ASN A 17 0.19 14.18 12.97
C ASN A 17 -0.04 15.69 12.84
N LYS A 18 0.16 16.26 11.65
CA LYS A 18 -0.01 17.70 11.42
C LYS A 18 -1.32 18.05 10.72
N GLY A 19 -2.05 17.05 10.20
CA GLY A 19 -3.28 17.28 9.44
C GLY A 19 -3.03 17.97 8.10
N GLU A 20 -1.82 17.88 7.54
CA GLU A 20 -1.49 18.51 6.26
C GLU A 20 -2.31 17.90 5.12
N SER A 21 -2.65 18.73 4.12
CA SER A 21 -3.41 18.26 2.96
C SER A 21 -2.57 17.29 2.12
N THR A 22 -3.20 16.19 1.68
CA THR A 22 -2.54 15.20 0.80
C THR A 22 -2.00 15.79 -0.49
N GLU A 23 -2.52 16.94 -0.92
CA GLU A 23 -2.15 17.67 -2.12
C GLU A 23 -0.84 18.45 -1.93
N LEU A 24 -0.68 19.11 -0.78
CA LEU A 24 0.56 19.83 -0.44
C LEU A 24 1.72 18.85 -0.23
N VAL A 25 1.45 17.73 0.46
CA VAL A 25 2.44 16.66 0.65
C VAL A 25 2.82 16.03 -0.69
N ALA A 26 1.84 15.80 -1.57
CA ALA A 26 2.10 15.26 -2.91
C ALA A 26 2.99 16.20 -3.75
N ALA A 27 2.71 17.50 -3.75
CA ALA A 27 3.53 18.50 -4.44
C ALA A 27 4.96 18.56 -3.89
N THR A 28 5.13 18.49 -2.57
CA THR A 28 6.45 18.53 -1.90
C THR A 28 7.36 17.37 -2.34
N TYR A 29 6.78 16.19 -2.52
CA TYR A 29 7.54 14.99 -2.88
C TYR A 29 7.49 14.69 -4.39
N ASP A 30 6.90 15.56 -5.21
CA ASP A 30 6.75 15.37 -6.66
C ASP A 30 6.10 14.02 -6.99
N VAL A 31 4.97 13.74 -6.35
CA VAL A 31 4.16 12.53 -6.56
C VAL A 31 2.71 12.85 -6.81
N SER A 32 1.98 11.89 -7.39
CA SER A 32 0.54 12.02 -7.54
C SER A 32 -0.17 11.97 -6.18
N ARG A 33 -1.22 12.78 -6.04
CA ARG A 33 -2.10 12.79 -4.86
C ARG A 33 -2.61 11.39 -4.48
N ARG A 34 -2.97 10.58 -5.49
CA ARG A 34 -3.45 9.21 -5.31
C ARG A 34 -2.43 8.30 -4.62
N LYS A 35 -1.13 8.50 -4.86
CA LYS A 35 -0.05 7.77 -4.18
C LYS A 35 -0.07 8.07 -2.67
N ILE A 36 -0.14 9.35 -2.29
CA ILE A 36 -0.20 9.77 -0.88
C ILE A 36 -1.47 9.23 -0.21
N GLN A 37 -2.62 9.31 -0.89
CA GLN A 37 -3.88 8.75 -0.38
C GLN A 37 -3.78 7.25 -0.09
N GLN A 38 -3.17 6.46 -0.98
CA GLN A 38 -2.95 5.03 -0.75
C GLN A 38 -2.05 4.75 0.45
N LEU A 39 -0.95 5.51 0.61
CA LEU A 39 -0.03 5.35 1.74
C LEU A 39 -0.69 5.68 3.08
N VAL A 40 -1.48 6.75 3.11
CA VAL A 40 -2.24 7.16 4.31
C VAL A 40 -3.34 6.15 4.62
N LYS A 41 -4.05 5.65 3.60
CA LYS A 41 -5.08 4.62 3.76
C LYS A 41 -4.48 3.36 4.38
N TYR A 42 -3.36 2.87 3.84
CA TYR A 42 -2.65 1.70 4.38
C TYR A 42 -2.31 1.88 5.86
N TYR A 43 -1.70 3.01 6.24
CA TYR A 43 -1.35 3.28 7.64
C TYR A 43 -2.57 3.30 8.57
N ARG A 44 -3.72 3.83 8.10
CA ARG A 44 -4.96 3.84 8.89
C ARG A 44 -5.56 2.45 9.07
N GLU A 45 -5.41 1.56 8.10
CA GLU A 45 -5.96 0.21 8.12
C GLU A 45 -5.07 -0.77 8.91
N THR A 46 -3.75 -0.66 8.79
CA THR A 46 -2.81 -1.61 9.40
C THR A 46 -2.13 -1.09 10.67
N GLY A 47 -2.09 0.24 10.87
CA GLY A 47 -1.26 0.88 11.90
C GLY A 47 0.24 0.88 11.59
N GLU A 48 0.65 0.30 10.47
CA GLU A 48 2.06 0.16 10.07
C GLU A 48 2.43 1.14 8.95
N TYR A 49 3.67 1.64 8.98
CA TYR A 49 4.15 2.53 7.93
C TYR A 49 4.42 1.72 6.65
N PRO A 50 3.88 2.15 5.49
CA PRO A 50 4.15 1.49 4.24
C PRO A 50 5.64 1.59 3.91
N MET A 51 6.25 0.44 3.61
CA MET A 51 7.64 0.35 3.15
C MET A 51 7.64 0.01 1.66
N LEU A 52 8.56 0.62 0.92
CA LEU A 52 8.89 0.29 -0.47
C LEU A 52 9.63 -1.04 -0.50
N ASN A 53 8.96 -2.11 -0.06
CA ASN A 53 9.51 -3.44 -0.23
C ASN A 53 9.57 -3.75 -1.72
N LYS A 54 10.72 -4.28 -2.19
CA LYS A 54 10.80 -4.88 -3.52
C LYS A 54 9.76 -6.00 -3.52
N ALA A 55 8.63 -5.75 -4.18
CA ALA A 55 7.45 -6.61 -4.08
C ALA A 55 7.74 -8.01 -4.62
N LEU A 56 8.67 -8.12 -5.56
CA LEU A 56 9.02 -9.35 -6.22
C LEU A 56 10.14 -10.03 -5.45
N ASP A 57 9.92 -11.29 -5.10
CA ASP A 57 11.02 -12.21 -4.91
C ASP A 57 11.76 -12.40 -6.24
N LEU A 58 12.88 -11.70 -6.38
CA LEU A 58 13.71 -11.73 -7.60
C LEU A 58 14.48 -13.05 -7.74
N GLU A 59 14.61 -13.83 -6.66
CA GLU A 59 15.23 -15.16 -6.70
C GLU A 59 14.32 -16.14 -7.45
N TYR A 60 13.00 -15.94 -7.37
CA TYR A 60 11.97 -16.79 -7.98
C TYR A 60 11.24 -16.17 -9.20
N PHE A 61 11.72 -15.04 -9.73
CA PHE A 61 11.04 -14.31 -10.81
C PHE A 61 9.54 -14.07 -10.52
N GLU A 62 9.21 -13.80 -9.26
CA GLU A 62 7.83 -13.59 -8.82
C GLU A 62 7.21 -12.44 -9.63
N THR A 63 6.00 -12.61 -10.17
CA THR A 63 5.32 -11.52 -10.88
C THR A 63 4.65 -10.57 -9.87
N PRO A 64 4.34 -9.32 -10.25
CA PRO A 64 3.65 -8.39 -9.34
C PRO A 64 2.30 -8.91 -8.85
N ASN A 65 1.66 -9.79 -9.61
CA ASN A 65 0.40 -10.43 -9.24
C ASN A 65 0.63 -11.57 -8.22
N ASP A 66 1.68 -12.37 -8.39
CA ASP A 66 2.02 -13.44 -7.43
C ASP A 66 2.39 -12.87 -6.06
N ALA A 67 3.19 -11.79 -6.05
CA ALA A 67 3.52 -11.04 -4.84
C ALA A 67 2.26 -10.48 -4.15
N PHE A 68 1.28 -10.04 -4.95
CA PHE A 68 0.00 -9.54 -4.44
C PHE A 68 -0.82 -10.67 -3.80
N ILE A 69 -0.97 -11.82 -4.47
CA ILE A 69 -1.73 -12.98 -3.96
C ILE A 69 -1.07 -13.57 -2.71
N ARG A 70 0.26 -13.71 -2.69
CA ARG A 70 1.00 -14.19 -1.52
C ARG A 70 0.78 -13.27 -0.31
N LYS A 71 0.83 -11.95 -0.53
CA LYS A 71 0.71 -10.95 0.54
C LYS A 71 -0.73 -10.74 1.01
N MET A 72 -1.72 -11.18 0.24
CA MET A 72 -3.14 -11.16 0.60
C MET A 72 -3.54 -12.29 1.58
N ARG A 73 -2.79 -13.42 1.66
CA ARG A 73 -3.24 -14.65 2.36
C ARG A 73 -3.03 -14.71 3.89
N CYS A 74 -2.41 -13.74 4.54
CA CYS A 74 -2.30 -13.74 6.00
C CYS A 74 -3.56 -13.14 6.64
N GLU A 75 -4.61 -13.96 6.75
CA GLU A 75 -5.72 -13.83 7.71
C GLU A 75 -6.39 -12.44 7.83
N ASN A 76 -6.58 -11.74 6.71
CA ASN A 76 -7.38 -10.50 6.70
C ASN A 76 -8.80 -10.75 6.14
N PRO A 77 -9.84 -10.09 6.67
CA PRO A 77 -11.22 -10.25 6.20
C PRO A 77 -11.41 -9.96 4.70
N LEU A 78 -10.57 -9.10 4.12
CA LEU A 78 -10.60 -8.72 2.70
C LEU A 78 -10.18 -9.86 1.77
N GLY A 79 -9.18 -10.64 2.17
CA GLY A 79 -8.72 -11.84 1.46
C GLY A 79 -9.74 -12.96 1.56
N MET A 80 -10.37 -13.13 2.73
CA MET A 80 -11.48 -14.05 2.92
C MET A 80 -12.70 -13.66 2.06
N PHE A 81 -13.05 -12.38 1.97
CA PHE A 81 -14.15 -11.88 1.13
C PHE A 81 -13.90 -12.10 -0.37
N PHE A 82 -12.67 -11.89 -0.83
CA PHE A 82 -12.30 -12.10 -2.23
C PHE A 82 -12.37 -13.59 -2.62
N GLU A 83 -11.87 -14.49 -1.76
CA GLU A 83 -11.97 -15.94 -1.98
C GLU A 83 -13.43 -16.45 -1.96
N TRP A 84 -14.27 -15.88 -1.10
CA TRP A 84 -15.71 -16.16 -1.10
C TRP A 84 -16.38 -15.68 -2.40
N SER A 85 -16.07 -14.47 -2.87
CA SER A 85 -16.62 -13.90 -4.10
C SER A 85 -16.27 -14.70 -5.36
N GLU A 86 -15.07 -15.29 -5.44
CA GLU A 86 -14.67 -16.12 -6.59
C GLU A 86 -15.37 -17.49 -6.61
N ARG A 87 -15.80 -18.01 -5.45
CA ARG A 87 -16.58 -19.26 -5.37
C ARG A 87 -18.01 -19.11 -5.87
N GLU A 88 -18.62 -17.93 -5.73
CA GLU A 88 -20.00 -17.70 -6.20
C GLU A 88 -20.10 -17.57 -7.73
N VAL A 89 -18.99 -17.33 -8.43
CA VAL A 89 -18.95 -17.24 -9.90
C VAL A 89 -18.83 -18.64 -10.55
N SER A 90 -18.69 -19.71 -9.76
CA SER A 90 -18.60 -21.10 -10.24
C SER A 90 -19.86 -21.95 -10.01
N LEU A 91 -21.01 -21.32 -9.72
CA LEU A 91 -22.35 -21.94 -9.72
C LEU A 91 -23.22 -21.32 -10.82
#